data_AF-A0A1V2PAH0-F1
#
_entry.id   AF-A0A1V2PAH0-F1
#
_cell.length_a   1.000
_cell.length_b   1.000
_cell.length_c   1.000
_cell.angle_alpha   90.00
_cell.angle_beta   90.00
_cell.angle_gamma   90.00
#
_symmetry.space_group_name_H-M   'P 1'
#
loop_
_entity.id
_entity.type
_entity.pdbx_description
1 polymer ?
#
loop_
_entity_poly.entity_id
_entity_poly.type
_entity_poly.pdbx_seq_one_letter_code
_entity_poly.pdbx_strand_id
1 'polypeptide(L)'
;MGISAWVWFAVAAVAAVGGAALLARDRAVRTSRNRERRRWAALRGWQFTETDNVLPTQWDGGALAYYGGGIARDVVAGSTFTADGRRRVYVYDLDNGGRVSAVIVAVQCRRKHEVVVELWLPSVPFEQEHMPELLGPVGQRYAFVSDLAKARALITPDLVDAAEEIGPDVMVAWIEDGWVLAAAPVNANPSRLERLLRSLGEVADVVDPFEDDEQPSPDGTAQIPPGRHGQ
;
A
#
# COMPACT_ATOMS: atom_id res chain seq x y z
N MET A 1 42.64 -14.02 -39.37
CA MET A 1 43.30 -13.10 -38.43
C MET A 1 42.57 -13.19 -37.11
N GLY A 2 43.16 -13.83 -36.09
CA GLY A 2 42.55 -13.94 -34.76
C GLY A 2 42.69 -12.63 -33.98
N ILE A 3 41.66 -12.25 -33.22
CA ILE A 3 41.71 -11.08 -32.34
C ILE A 3 42.78 -11.34 -31.27
N SER A 4 43.71 -10.39 -31.09
CA SER A 4 44.79 -10.49 -30.10
C SER A 4 44.24 -10.61 -28.68
N ALA A 5 44.82 -11.48 -27.86
CA ALA A 5 44.45 -11.68 -26.45
C ALA A 5 44.45 -10.36 -25.65
N TRP A 6 45.33 -9.41 -26.01
CA TRP A 6 45.38 -8.09 -25.38
C TRP A 6 44.09 -7.28 -25.56
N VAL A 7 43.42 -7.43 -26.70
CA VAL A 7 42.12 -6.78 -26.95
C VAL A 7 41.07 -7.31 -25.98
N TRP A 8 41.06 -8.62 -25.73
CA TRP A 8 40.16 -9.24 -24.76
C TRP A 8 40.44 -8.79 -23.33
N PHE A 9 41.71 -8.66 -22.93
CA PHE A 9 42.06 -8.10 -21.62
C PHE A 9 41.63 -6.64 -21.47
N ALA A 10 41.80 -5.81 -22.51
CA ALA A 10 41.35 -4.42 -22.48
C ALA A 10 39.83 -4.33 -22.34
N VAL A 11 39.08 -5.14 -23.10
CA VAL A 11 37.61 -5.23 -23.00
C VAL A 11 37.20 -5.69 -21.59
N ALA A 12 37.84 -6.73 -21.05
CA ALA A 12 37.56 -7.23 -19.71
C ALA A 12 37.85 -6.18 -18.64
N ALA A 13 38.95 -5.43 -18.74
CA ALA A 13 39.29 -4.37 -17.81
C ALA A 13 38.25 -3.23 -17.84
N VAL A 14 37.84 -2.79 -19.03
CA VAL A 14 36.79 -1.77 -19.18
C VAL A 14 35.46 -2.26 -18.62
N ALA A 15 35.07 -3.50 -18.92
CA ALA A 15 33.86 -4.10 -18.38
C ALA A 15 33.89 -4.22 -16.85
N ALA A 16 35.03 -4.62 -16.27
CA ALA A 16 35.20 -4.74 -14.83
C ALA A 16 35.12 -3.38 -14.12
N VAL A 17 35.77 -2.35 -14.66
CA VAL A 17 35.70 -0.98 -14.11
C VAL A 17 34.28 -0.43 -14.22
N GLY A 18 33.63 -0.62 -15.37
CA GLY A 18 32.23 -0.22 -15.58
C GLY A 18 31.28 -0.91 -14.59
N GLY A 19 31.41 -2.22 -14.43
CA GLY A 19 30.61 -3.01 -13.48
C GLY A 19 30.83 -2.57 -12.03
N ALA A 20 32.08 -2.37 -11.61
CA ALA A 20 32.41 -1.91 -10.27
C ALA A 20 31.81 -0.51 -9.98
N ALA A 21 31.87 0.40 -10.96
CA ALA A 21 31.28 1.73 -10.82
C ALA A 21 29.75 1.67 -10.67
N LEU A 22 29.06 0.83 -11.45
CA LEU A 22 27.62 0.63 -11.34
C LEU A 22 27.21 0.04 -9.99
N LEU A 23 27.94 -0.97 -9.50
CA LEU A 23 27.70 -1.57 -8.18
C LEU A 23 27.92 -0.58 -7.04
N ALA A 24 28.97 0.24 -7.13
CA ALA A 24 29.24 1.28 -6.14
C ALA A 24 28.11 2.31 -6.09
N ARG A 25 27.59 2.72 -7.26
CA ARG A 25 26.46 3.65 -7.36
C ARG A 25 25.19 3.05 -6.76
N ASP A 26 24.85 1.82 -7.12
CA ASP A 26 23.67 1.12 -6.58
C ASP A 26 23.74 1.02 -5.05
N ARG A 27 24.89 0.59 -4.53
CA ARG A 27 25.13 0.51 -3.09
C ARG A 27 24.99 1.88 -2.40
N ALA A 28 25.49 2.94 -3.01
CA ALA A 28 25.38 4.29 -2.45
C ALA A 28 23.92 4.77 -2.38
N VAL A 29 23.12 4.53 -3.42
CA VAL A 29 21.69 4.89 -3.46
C VAL A 29 20.93 4.13 -2.38
N ARG A 30 21.10 2.80 -2.30
CA ARG A 30 20.46 1.96 -1.27
C ARG A 30 20.81 2.42 0.14
N THR A 31 22.08 2.70 0.40
CA THR A 31 22.53 3.17 1.71
C THR A 31 21.94 4.55 2.04
N SER A 32 21.80 5.43 1.06
CA SER A 32 21.17 6.75 1.26
C SER A 32 19.70 6.62 1.65
N ARG A 33 18.94 5.80 0.90
CA ARG A 33 17.52 5.57 1.17
C ARG A 33 17.29 4.93 2.53
N ASN A 34 18.07 3.90 2.89
CA ASN A 34 18.04 3.28 4.20
C ASN A 34 18.26 4.29 5.35
N ARG A 35 19.24 5.19 5.21
CA ARG A 35 19.50 6.24 6.21
C ARG A 35 18.35 7.25 6.31
N GLU A 36 17.83 7.69 5.17
CA GLU A 36 16.67 8.58 5.12
C GLU A 36 15.46 7.93 5.79
N ARG A 37 15.26 6.64 5.53
CA ARG A 37 14.14 5.87 6.05
C ARG A 37 14.19 5.68 7.56
N ARG A 38 15.36 5.28 8.05
CA ARG A 38 15.66 5.19 9.49
C ARG A 38 15.46 6.54 10.19
N ARG A 39 15.93 7.63 9.58
CA ARG A 39 15.79 8.99 10.14
C ARG A 39 14.33 9.42 10.20
N TRP A 40 13.58 9.21 9.12
CA TRP A 40 12.16 9.53 9.07
C TRP A 40 11.37 8.77 10.13
N ALA A 41 11.61 7.46 10.27
CA ALA A 41 11.00 6.65 11.32
C ALA A 41 11.32 7.20 12.72
N ALA A 42 12.60 7.52 12.99
CA ALA A 42 13.02 8.09 14.26
C ALA A 42 12.34 9.43 14.58
N LEU A 43 12.20 10.33 13.60
CA LEU A 43 11.50 11.61 13.77
C LEU A 43 10.01 11.44 14.11
N ARG A 44 9.39 10.35 13.64
CA ARG A 44 8.00 10.00 13.95
C ARG A 44 7.84 9.19 15.24
N GLY A 45 8.93 8.77 15.88
CA GLY A 45 8.88 7.80 16.98
C GLY A 45 8.41 6.42 16.51
N TRP A 46 8.60 6.09 15.23
CA TRP A 46 8.25 4.81 14.62
C TRP A 46 9.44 3.86 14.61
N GLN A 47 9.14 2.57 14.46
CA GLN A 47 10.16 1.52 14.42
C GLN A 47 10.72 1.38 13.01
N PHE A 48 12.01 1.06 12.92
CA PHE A 48 12.70 0.79 11.67
C PHE A 48 13.40 -0.57 11.74
N THR A 49 13.17 -1.39 10.73
CA THR A 49 13.80 -2.71 10.55
C THR A 49 14.38 -2.79 9.15
N GLU A 50 15.63 -3.22 9.01
CA GLU A 50 16.28 -3.26 7.69
C GLU A 50 15.66 -4.28 6.74
N THR A 51 15.16 -5.39 7.26
CA THR A 51 14.63 -6.49 6.45
C THR A 51 13.58 -7.28 7.22
N ASP A 52 12.48 -7.60 6.56
CA ASP A 52 11.43 -8.51 7.04
C ASP A 52 10.98 -9.42 5.89
N ASN A 53 11.13 -10.74 6.09
CA ASN A 53 10.79 -11.74 5.08
C ASN A 53 9.33 -12.22 5.19
N VAL A 54 8.68 -11.94 6.32
CA VAL A 54 7.34 -12.45 6.63
C VAL A 54 6.28 -11.39 6.34
N LEU A 55 6.62 -10.11 6.51
CA LEU A 55 5.67 -9.02 6.29
C LEU A 55 4.96 -9.07 4.91
N PRO A 56 5.66 -9.27 3.78
CA PRO A 56 4.99 -9.36 2.48
C PRO A 56 4.04 -10.56 2.33
N THR A 57 4.24 -11.65 3.08
CA THR A 57 3.43 -12.87 2.96
C THR A 57 2.07 -12.77 3.66
N GLN A 58 1.70 -11.58 4.14
CA GLN A 58 0.38 -11.31 4.73
C GLN A 58 -0.68 -10.99 3.68
N TRP A 59 -0.26 -10.75 2.44
CA TRP A 59 -1.11 -10.28 1.35
C TRP A 59 -0.66 -10.95 0.06
N ASP A 60 -1.63 -11.28 -0.80
CA ASP A 60 -1.40 -11.94 -2.07
C ASP A 60 -1.82 -11.04 -3.25
N GLY A 61 -2.53 -9.93 -3.02
CA GLY A 61 -3.05 -9.04 -4.06
C GLY A 61 -2.11 -7.92 -4.54
N GLY A 62 -2.62 -7.15 -5.50
CA GLY A 62 -2.05 -5.89 -5.98
C GLY A 62 -0.62 -6.03 -6.49
N ALA A 63 0.27 -5.19 -5.98
CA ALA A 63 1.67 -5.21 -6.40
C ALA A 63 2.42 -6.49 -5.96
N LEU A 64 1.95 -7.19 -4.94
CA LEU A 64 2.58 -8.43 -4.50
C LEU A 64 2.33 -9.56 -5.50
N ALA A 65 1.08 -9.77 -5.93
CA ALA A 65 0.77 -10.65 -7.07
C ALA A 65 1.55 -10.25 -8.32
N TYR A 66 1.48 -8.97 -8.70
CA TYR A 66 2.07 -8.48 -9.96
C TYR A 66 3.58 -8.68 -10.04
N TYR A 67 4.30 -8.52 -8.93
CA TYR A 67 5.75 -8.77 -8.89
C TYR A 67 6.12 -10.19 -8.46
N GLY A 68 5.17 -11.08 -8.15
CA GLY A 68 5.47 -12.44 -7.69
C GLY A 68 6.06 -12.49 -6.28
N GLY A 69 5.62 -11.61 -5.39
CA GLY A 69 6.06 -11.50 -4.01
C GLY A 69 7.40 -10.75 -3.84
N GLY A 70 8.08 -11.02 -2.74
CA GLY A 70 9.39 -10.42 -2.44
C GLY A 70 9.70 -10.36 -0.95
N ILE A 71 10.74 -9.59 -0.62
CA ILE A 71 11.19 -9.34 0.74
C ILE A 71 10.95 -7.86 1.06
N ALA A 72 10.50 -7.56 2.28
CA ALA A 72 10.39 -6.18 2.73
C ALA A 72 11.77 -5.67 3.17
N ARG A 73 12.22 -4.56 2.59
CA ARG A 73 13.44 -3.83 2.98
C ARG A 73 13.09 -2.47 3.55
N ASP A 74 13.97 -1.94 4.39
CA ASP A 74 13.85 -0.59 4.96
C ASP A 74 12.45 -0.34 5.58
N VAL A 75 11.97 -1.35 6.31
CA VAL A 75 10.62 -1.42 6.86
C VAL A 75 10.44 -0.39 7.96
N VAL A 76 9.39 0.41 7.82
CA VAL A 76 8.93 1.33 8.85
C VAL A 76 7.59 0.87 9.36
N ALA A 77 7.50 0.65 10.68
CA ALA A 77 6.28 0.27 11.36
C ALA A 77 5.89 1.36 12.35
N GLY A 78 4.65 1.83 12.27
CA GLY A 78 4.19 2.96 13.08
C GLY A 78 2.68 3.02 13.17
N SER A 79 2.19 4.24 13.38
CA SER A 79 0.75 4.51 13.38
C SER A 79 0.47 5.91 12.85
N THR A 80 -0.61 6.05 12.09
CA THR A 80 -1.15 7.35 11.66
C THR A 80 -2.48 7.63 12.35
N PHE A 81 -2.88 8.90 12.41
CA PHE A 81 -4.22 9.29 12.79
C PHE A 81 -5.06 9.50 11.54
N THR A 82 -6.27 8.97 11.57
CA THR A 82 -7.33 9.19 10.58
C THR A 82 -8.56 9.78 11.32
N ALA A 83 -9.67 10.05 10.62
CA ALA A 83 -10.87 10.57 11.27
C ALA A 83 -11.41 9.61 12.34
N ASP A 84 -11.28 8.31 12.10
CA ASP A 84 -11.74 7.24 13.00
C ASP A 84 -10.71 6.82 14.07
N GLY A 85 -9.62 7.57 14.20
CA GLY A 85 -8.62 7.39 15.25
C GLY A 85 -7.28 6.84 14.77
N ARG A 86 -6.57 6.14 15.65
CA ARG A 86 -5.19 5.71 15.39
C ARG A 86 -5.17 4.37 14.67
N ARG A 87 -4.60 4.33 13.47
CA ARG A 87 -4.42 3.10 12.66
C ARG A 87 -2.95 2.72 12.57
N ARG A 88 -2.64 1.42 12.65
CA ARG A 88 -1.28 0.91 12.42
C ARG A 88 -0.91 1.11 10.96
N VAL A 89 0.37 1.41 10.71
CA VAL A 89 0.88 1.55 9.34
C VAL A 89 2.19 0.80 9.15
N TYR A 90 2.37 0.31 7.94
CA TYR A 90 3.64 -0.20 7.45
C TYR A 90 4.04 0.53 6.20
N VAL A 91 5.32 0.79 6.05
CA VAL A 91 5.85 1.21 4.76
C VAL A 91 7.23 0.61 4.53
N TYR A 92 7.40 -0.08 3.41
CA TYR A 92 8.63 -0.80 3.10
C TYR A 92 8.91 -0.81 1.59
N ASP A 93 10.16 -1.07 1.24
CA ASP A 93 10.56 -1.32 -0.14
C ASP A 93 10.35 -2.79 -0.47
N LEU A 94 9.57 -3.10 -1.52
CA LEU A 94 9.41 -4.46 -2.01
C LEU A 94 10.60 -4.84 -2.89
N ASP A 95 11.48 -5.66 -2.34
CA ASP A 95 12.67 -6.19 -3.01
C ASP A 95 12.34 -7.56 -3.62
N ASN A 96 12.31 -7.63 -4.95
CA ASN A 96 12.23 -8.89 -5.69
C ASN A 96 13.57 -9.13 -6.40
N GLY A 97 14.26 -10.21 -6.03
CA GLY A 97 15.49 -10.64 -6.70
C GLY A 97 16.65 -9.65 -6.58
N GLY A 98 16.70 -8.83 -5.52
CA GLY A 98 17.74 -7.81 -5.31
C GLY A 98 17.41 -6.46 -5.94
N ARG A 99 16.25 -6.31 -6.58
CA ARG A 99 15.76 -5.06 -7.15
C ARG A 99 14.50 -4.62 -6.42
N VAL A 100 14.47 -3.34 -6.05
CA VAL A 100 13.28 -2.74 -5.47
C VAL A 100 12.31 -2.42 -6.59
N SER A 101 11.14 -3.04 -6.55
CA SER A 101 10.10 -2.92 -7.59
C SER A 101 9.09 -1.82 -7.26
N ALA A 102 8.75 -1.65 -5.98
CA ALA A 102 7.83 -0.62 -5.49
C ALA A 102 8.11 -0.28 -4.02
N VAL A 103 7.52 0.81 -3.53
CA VAL A 103 7.40 1.08 -2.09
C VAL A 103 5.97 0.78 -1.68
N ILE A 104 5.78 -0.22 -0.81
CA ILE A 104 4.47 -0.60 -0.31
C ILE A 104 4.15 0.25 0.91
N VAL A 105 3.00 0.93 0.88
CA VAL A 105 2.42 1.67 2.00
C VAL A 105 1.15 0.93 2.41
N ALA A 106 0.96 0.65 3.69
CA ALA A 106 -0.20 -0.07 4.20
C ALA A 106 -0.76 0.61 5.45
N VAL A 107 -2.08 0.74 5.51
CA VAL A 107 -2.84 1.27 6.65
C VAL A 107 -3.84 0.21 7.11
N GLN A 108 -3.85 -0.08 8.41
CA GLN A 108 -4.68 -1.14 8.98
C GLN A 108 -6.14 -0.69 9.14
N CYS A 109 -7.07 -1.52 8.69
CA CYS A 109 -8.49 -1.46 9.02
C CYS A 109 -8.78 -2.24 10.32
N ARG A 110 -9.89 -1.91 10.98
CA ARG A 110 -10.37 -2.63 12.16
C ARG A 110 -11.05 -3.93 11.76
N ARG A 111 -11.88 -3.90 10.71
CA ARG A 111 -12.51 -5.08 10.15
C ARG A 111 -11.69 -5.69 9.01
N LYS A 112 -11.79 -7.01 8.86
CA LYS A 112 -11.32 -7.71 7.66
C LYS A 112 -12.38 -7.60 6.57
N HIS A 113 -11.94 -7.34 5.35
CA HIS A 113 -12.80 -7.31 4.17
C HIS A 113 -12.82 -8.70 3.52
N GLU A 114 -14.01 -9.21 3.19
CA GLU A 114 -14.18 -10.52 2.54
C GLU A 114 -13.86 -10.53 1.05
N VAL A 115 -13.56 -9.35 0.48
CA VAL A 115 -13.30 -9.17 -0.95
C VAL A 115 -12.01 -8.39 -1.12
N VAL A 116 -11.17 -8.86 -2.04
CA VAL A 116 -10.01 -8.10 -2.51
C VAL A 116 -10.49 -7.14 -3.58
N VAL A 117 -10.13 -5.87 -3.44
CA VAL A 117 -10.42 -4.82 -4.42
C VAL A 117 -9.12 -4.14 -4.79
N GLU A 118 -8.75 -4.19 -6.06
CA GLU A 118 -7.54 -3.59 -6.60
C GLU A 118 -7.90 -2.46 -7.58
N LEU A 119 -7.39 -1.27 -7.32
CA LEU A 119 -7.60 -0.07 -8.11
C LEU A 119 -6.31 0.26 -8.87
N TRP A 120 -6.26 -0.15 -10.13
CA TRP A 120 -5.09 -0.03 -10.98
C TRP A 120 -5.16 1.19 -11.89
N LEU A 121 -4.01 1.84 -12.10
CA LEU A 121 -3.92 2.86 -13.15
C LEU A 121 -4.04 2.24 -14.54
N PRO A 122 -4.74 2.89 -15.49
CA PRO A 122 -4.88 2.39 -16.87
C PRO A 122 -3.56 2.26 -17.64
N SER A 123 -2.50 2.95 -17.19
CA SER A 123 -1.17 2.91 -17.82
C SER A 123 -0.38 1.64 -17.49
N VAL A 124 -0.84 0.84 -16.52
CA VAL A 124 -0.19 -0.41 -16.14
C VAL A 124 -0.64 -1.50 -17.11
N PRO A 125 0.29 -2.27 -17.70
CA PRO A 125 -0.08 -3.42 -18.53
C PRO A 125 -0.90 -4.43 -17.71
N PHE A 126 -2.16 -4.63 -18.10
CA PHE A 126 -3.02 -5.64 -17.50
C PHE A 126 -2.66 -7.03 -18.05
N GLU A 127 -2.05 -7.88 -17.22
CA GLU A 127 -1.86 -9.30 -17.54
C GLU A 127 -3.10 -10.08 -17.09
N GLN A 128 -4.13 -10.14 -17.95
CA GLN A 128 -5.46 -10.67 -17.61
C GLN A 128 -5.47 -12.08 -17.00
N GLU A 129 -4.48 -12.93 -17.29
CA GLU A 129 -4.45 -14.32 -16.80
C GLU A 129 -4.29 -14.43 -15.28
N HIS A 130 -3.67 -13.42 -14.64
CA HIS A 130 -3.40 -13.44 -13.19
C HIS A 130 -4.19 -12.38 -12.42
N MET A 131 -4.98 -11.54 -13.11
CA MET A 131 -5.75 -10.49 -12.46
C MET A 131 -7.14 -11.00 -12.04
N PRO A 132 -7.71 -10.47 -10.95
CA PRO A 132 -9.09 -10.76 -10.56
C PRO A 132 -10.12 -10.31 -11.62
N GLU A 133 -11.42 -10.45 -11.32
CA GLU A 133 -12.46 -10.07 -12.26
C GLU A 133 -12.56 -8.54 -12.40
N LEU A 134 -12.65 -8.03 -13.64
CA LEU A 134 -12.81 -6.61 -13.90
C LEU A 134 -14.22 -6.14 -13.54
N LEU A 135 -14.34 -5.27 -12.54
CA LEU A 135 -15.59 -4.62 -12.18
C LEU A 135 -15.90 -3.42 -13.07
N GLY A 136 -14.89 -2.61 -13.40
CA GLY A 136 -15.02 -1.42 -14.24
C GLY A 136 -14.24 -0.21 -13.72
N PRO A 137 -14.49 0.99 -14.27
CA PRO A 137 -13.80 2.21 -13.85
C PRO A 137 -14.26 2.70 -12.46
N VAL A 138 -13.30 3.18 -11.67
CA VAL A 138 -13.45 3.82 -10.35
C VAL A 138 -12.54 5.05 -10.35
N GLY A 139 -13.13 6.23 -10.57
CA GLY A 139 -12.37 7.47 -10.78
C GLY A 139 -11.41 7.34 -11.97
N GLN A 140 -10.13 7.66 -11.74
CA GLN A 140 -9.05 7.52 -12.74
C GLN A 140 -8.48 6.09 -12.87
N ARG A 141 -9.05 5.10 -12.18
CA ARG A 141 -8.53 3.73 -12.07
C ARG A 141 -9.53 2.69 -12.57
N TYR A 142 -9.05 1.48 -12.82
CA TYR A 142 -9.90 0.32 -13.05
C TYR A 142 -9.88 -0.59 -11.82
N ALA A 143 -11.07 -1.01 -11.39
CA ALA A 143 -11.27 -1.92 -10.28
C ALA A 143 -11.27 -3.37 -10.75
N PHE A 144 -10.38 -4.17 -10.19
CA PHE A 144 -10.33 -5.62 -10.29
C PHE A 144 -10.66 -6.20 -8.92
N VAL A 145 -11.51 -7.22 -8.88
CA VAL A 145 -12.09 -7.71 -7.63
C VAL A 145 -12.13 -9.23 -7.56
N SER A 146 -11.95 -9.79 -6.37
CA SER A 146 -12.04 -11.24 -6.17
C SER A 146 -13.47 -11.78 -6.22
N ASP A 147 -14.47 -10.92 -6.02
CA ASP A 147 -15.91 -11.24 -6.06
C ASP A 147 -16.71 -10.00 -6.47
N LEU A 148 -17.33 -10.03 -7.65
CA LEU A 148 -18.11 -8.92 -8.20
C LEU A 148 -19.32 -8.54 -7.34
N ALA A 149 -19.98 -9.50 -6.69
CA ALA A 149 -21.19 -9.25 -5.92
C ALA A 149 -20.84 -8.53 -4.61
N LYS A 150 -19.81 -9.01 -3.90
CA LYS A 150 -19.34 -8.40 -2.66
C LYS A 150 -18.70 -7.03 -2.89
N ALA A 151 -17.93 -6.88 -3.97
CA ALA A 151 -17.24 -5.64 -4.26
C ALA A 151 -18.18 -4.46 -4.55
N ARG A 152 -19.34 -4.70 -5.20
CA ARG A 152 -20.30 -3.64 -5.54
C ARG A 152 -20.78 -2.84 -4.33
N ALA A 153 -20.87 -3.46 -3.15
CA ALA A 153 -21.24 -2.77 -1.93
C ALA A 153 -20.12 -1.88 -1.36
N LEU A 154 -18.86 -2.19 -1.70
CA LEU A 154 -17.69 -1.44 -1.25
C LEU A 154 -17.39 -0.22 -2.13
N ILE A 155 -17.72 -0.30 -3.43
CA ILE A 155 -17.53 0.81 -4.38
C ILE A 155 -18.63 1.86 -4.22
N THR A 156 -18.43 2.77 -3.26
CA THR A 156 -19.28 3.93 -3.00
C THR A 156 -18.73 5.19 -3.68
N PRO A 157 -19.54 6.26 -3.85
CA PRO A 157 -19.04 7.56 -4.30
C PRO A 157 -17.90 8.08 -3.41
N ASP A 158 -18.01 7.95 -2.09
CA ASP A 158 -16.96 8.37 -1.16
C ASP A 158 -15.66 7.59 -1.36
N LEU A 159 -15.74 6.30 -1.74
CA LEU A 159 -14.54 5.51 -2.05
C LEU A 159 -13.92 5.98 -3.36
N VAL A 160 -14.73 6.31 -4.36
CA VAL A 160 -14.25 6.88 -5.63
C VAL A 160 -13.48 8.17 -5.34
N ASP A 161 -14.07 9.08 -4.57
CA ASP A 161 -13.46 10.37 -4.22
C ASP A 161 -12.15 10.19 -3.44
N ALA A 162 -12.15 9.35 -2.39
CA ALA A 162 -10.95 9.04 -1.62
C ALA A 162 -9.86 8.37 -2.48
N ALA A 163 -10.23 7.53 -3.45
CA ALA A 163 -9.29 6.89 -4.36
C ALA A 163 -8.65 7.86 -5.36
N GLU A 164 -9.31 8.97 -5.70
CA GLU A 164 -8.72 10.02 -6.56
C GLU A 164 -7.57 10.75 -5.84
N GLU A 165 -7.69 10.97 -4.53
CA GLU A 165 -6.67 11.63 -3.68
C GLU A 165 -5.37 10.84 -3.51
N ILE A 166 -5.36 9.55 -3.87
CA ILE A 166 -4.16 8.70 -3.83
C ILE A 166 -3.06 9.26 -4.75
N GLY A 167 -3.44 9.90 -5.86
CA GLY A 167 -2.54 10.52 -6.83
C GLY A 167 -2.11 9.61 -7.99
N PRO A 168 -1.68 10.18 -9.13
CA PRO A 168 -1.50 9.46 -10.40
C PRO A 168 -0.15 8.72 -10.53
N ASP A 169 0.75 8.86 -9.56
CA ASP A 169 2.04 8.16 -9.52
C ASP A 169 1.95 6.79 -8.82
N VAL A 170 0.83 6.50 -8.16
CA VAL A 170 0.60 5.24 -7.45
C VAL A 170 -0.03 4.23 -8.40
N MET A 171 0.75 3.21 -8.74
CA MET A 171 0.45 2.17 -9.72
C MET A 171 -0.85 1.43 -9.40
N VAL A 172 -0.99 1.01 -8.15
CA VAL A 172 -2.15 0.28 -7.63
C VAL A 172 -2.37 0.66 -6.17
N ALA A 173 -3.63 0.80 -5.80
CA ALA A 173 -4.08 0.77 -4.41
C ALA A 173 -5.06 -0.38 -4.24
N TRP A 174 -5.01 -1.11 -3.13
CA TRP A 174 -5.89 -2.25 -2.94
C TRP A 174 -6.32 -2.45 -1.50
N ILE A 175 -7.41 -3.18 -1.32
CA ILE A 175 -8.00 -3.52 -0.04
C ILE A 175 -7.95 -5.02 0.11
N GLU A 176 -7.35 -5.50 1.20
CA GLU A 176 -7.13 -6.92 1.42
C GLU A 176 -6.93 -7.20 2.92
N ASP A 177 -7.59 -8.25 3.44
CA ASP A 177 -7.36 -8.79 4.79
C ASP A 177 -7.36 -7.78 5.95
N GLY A 178 -8.15 -6.71 5.82
CA GLY A 178 -8.23 -5.63 6.82
C GLY A 178 -7.10 -4.62 6.70
N TRP A 179 -6.61 -4.39 5.49
CA TRP A 179 -5.62 -3.37 5.17
C TRP A 179 -6.03 -2.64 3.89
N VAL A 180 -5.73 -1.35 3.85
CA VAL A 180 -5.65 -0.56 2.62
C VAL A 180 -4.18 -0.38 2.29
N LEU A 181 -3.79 -0.79 1.09
CA LEU A 181 -2.40 -0.77 0.64
C LEU A 181 -2.26 0.04 -0.65
N ALA A 182 -1.04 0.48 -0.92
CA ALA A 182 -0.68 1.05 -2.21
C ALA A 182 0.78 0.82 -2.56
N ALA A 183 1.04 0.75 -3.87
CA ALA A 183 2.38 0.65 -4.44
C ALA A 183 2.82 2.01 -5.01
N ALA A 184 3.65 2.70 -4.24
CA ALA A 184 4.26 3.96 -4.64
C ALA A 184 5.54 3.74 -5.47
N PRO A 185 5.97 4.76 -6.25
CA PRO A 185 7.22 4.71 -6.98
C PRO A 185 8.44 4.47 -6.07
N VAL A 186 9.46 3.77 -6.60
CA VAL A 186 10.70 3.43 -5.86
C VAL A 186 11.53 4.63 -5.39
N ASN A 187 11.26 5.80 -5.95
CA ASN A 187 11.88 7.09 -5.61
C ASN A 187 10.98 7.97 -4.72
N ALA A 188 9.88 7.43 -4.18
CA ALA A 188 9.01 8.16 -3.27
C ALA A 188 9.77 8.58 -2.00
N ASN A 189 9.86 9.89 -1.80
CA ASN A 189 10.50 10.48 -0.62
C ASN A 189 9.55 10.48 0.60
N PRO A 190 10.04 10.73 1.82
CA PRO A 190 9.23 10.75 3.03
C PRO A 190 7.99 11.66 2.93
N SER A 191 8.11 12.87 2.38
CA SER A 191 6.97 13.78 2.22
C SER A 191 5.87 13.23 1.31
N ARG A 192 6.24 12.51 0.23
CA ARG A 192 5.26 11.83 -0.64
C ARG A 192 4.58 10.68 0.09
N LEU A 193 5.35 9.89 0.84
CA LEU A 193 4.85 8.74 1.60
C LEU A 193 3.92 9.18 2.74
N GLU A 194 4.19 10.32 3.39
CA GLU A 194 3.27 10.89 4.38
C GLU A 194 1.95 11.35 3.77
N ARG A 195 1.98 11.96 2.58
CA ARG A 195 0.75 12.29 1.85
C ARG A 195 -0.01 11.02 1.47
N LEU A 196 0.69 9.99 1.00
CA LEU A 196 0.05 8.73 0.66
C LEU A 196 -0.57 8.05 1.88
N LEU A 197 0.10 8.05 3.03
CA LEU A 197 -0.47 7.54 4.29
C LEU A 197 -1.75 8.29 4.69
N ARG A 198 -1.86 9.59 4.39
CA ARG A 198 -3.09 10.34 4.60
C ARG A 198 -4.19 9.90 3.64
N SER A 199 -3.91 9.84 2.34
CA SER A 199 -4.89 9.40 1.32
C SER A 199 -5.39 7.97 1.60
N LEU A 200 -4.50 7.05 1.98
CA LEU A 200 -4.91 5.69 2.36
C LEU A 200 -5.67 5.66 3.69
N GLY A 201 -5.41 6.61 4.59
CA GLY A 201 -6.20 6.80 5.79
C GLY A 201 -7.64 7.21 5.48
N GLU A 202 -7.83 8.11 4.52
CA GLU A 202 -9.16 8.51 4.04
C GLU A 202 -9.90 7.35 3.39
N VAL A 203 -9.21 6.56 2.55
CA VAL A 203 -9.78 5.32 2.00
C VAL A 203 -10.16 4.35 3.13
N ALA A 204 -9.30 4.17 4.13
CA ALA A 204 -9.56 3.30 5.27
C ALA A 204 -10.79 3.75 6.08
N ASP A 205 -10.98 5.06 6.26
CA ASP A 205 -12.16 5.59 6.95
C ASP A 205 -13.45 5.38 6.14
N VAL A 206 -13.40 5.43 4.80
CA VAL A 206 -14.56 5.13 3.96
C VAL A 206 -14.94 3.65 4.01
N VAL A 207 -13.96 2.76 3.92
CA VAL A 207 -14.23 1.31 3.81
C VAL A 207 -14.41 0.65 5.17
N ASP A 208 -13.89 1.23 6.23
CA ASP A 208 -14.00 0.76 7.61
C ASP A 208 -14.39 1.94 8.52
N PRO A 209 -15.61 2.50 8.32
CA PRO A 209 -16.10 3.65 9.08
C PRO A 209 -16.34 3.29 10.54
N PHE A 210 -16.25 4.28 11.43
CA PHE A 210 -16.61 4.07 12.84
C PHE A 210 -18.12 3.86 12.96
N GLU A 211 -18.52 2.65 13.34
CA GLU A 211 -19.88 2.38 13.78
C GLU A 211 -19.99 2.88 15.22
N ASP A 212 -20.67 4.02 15.44
CA ASP A 212 -21.16 4.34 16.77
C ASP A 212 -22.17 3.25 17.16
N ASP A 213 -21.96 2.58 18.29
CA ASP A 213 -22.89 1.62 18.91
C ASP A 213 -24.21 2.30 19.40
N GLU A 214 -24.79 3.18 18.59
CA GLU A 214 -26.01 3.93 18.90
C GLU A 214 -26.94 4.01 17.67
N GLN A 215 -27.35 2.84 17.17
CA GLN A 215 -28.71 2.76 16.64
C GLN A 215 -29.67 2.65 17.82
N PRO A 216 -30.45 3.68 18.18
CA PRO A 216 -31.52 3.51 19.15
C PRO A 216 -32.47 2.46 18.57
N SER A 217 -32.59 1.33 19.27
CA SER A 217 -33.60 0.33 18.94
C SER A 217 -34.97 1.03 18.83
N PRO A 218 -35.73 0.83 17.74
CA PRO A 218 -37.01 1.50 17.54
C PRO A 218 -38.10 1.09 18.55
N ASP A 219 -37.79 0.19 19.49
CA ASP A 219 -38.70 -0.34 20.51
C ASP A 219 -38.53 0.29 21.92
N GLY A 220 -38.06 1.53 21.97
CA GLY A 220 -38.16 2.36 23.17
C GLY A 220 -39.56 2.95 23.36
N THR A 221 -40.59 2.10 23.50
CA THR A 221 -41.89 2.57 24.00
C THR A 221 -41.70 3.01 25.45
N ALA A 222 -41.45 4.31 25.63
CA ALA A 222 -41.50 4.98 26.92
C ALA A 222 -42.91 4.80 27.48
N GLN A 223 -43.07 3.79 28.35
CA GLN A 223 -44.25 3.59 29.16
C GLN A 223 -44.32 4.77 30.14
N ILE A 224 -45.08 5.79 29.76
CA ILE A 224 -45.46 6.91 30.62
C ILE A 224 -46.27 6.32 31.78
N PRO A 225 -45.84 6.44 33.05
CA PRO A 225 -46.65 6.01 34.18
C PRO A 225 -47.89 6.92 34.23
N PRO A 226 -49.11 6.37 34.42
CA PRO A 226 -50.30 7.20 34.53
C PRO A 226 -50.20 8.12 35.75
N GLY A 227 -50.42 9.41 35.51
CA GLY A 227 -50.38 10.46 36.52
C GLY A 227 -51.33 10.16 37.68
N ARG A 228 -50.82 10.32 38.90
CA ARG A 228 -51.61 10.27 40.13
C ARG A 228 -52.30 11.63 40.32
N HIS A 229 -53.53 11.74 39.84
CA HIS A 229 -54.45 12.77 40.31
C HIS A 229 -55.03 12.37 41.68
N GLY A 230 -54.97 13.30 42.64
CA GLY A 230 -55.89 13.39 43.79
C GLY A 230 -55.56 12.56 45.02
N GLN A 231 -54.99 13.19 46.05
CA GLN A 231 -55.70 13.68 47.26
C GLN A 231 -54.74 14.52 48.10
#